data_AF-G5LT71-F1
#
_entry.id   AF-G5LT71-F1
#
_cell.length_a   1.000
_cell.length_b   1.000
_cell.length_c   1.000
_cell.angle_alpha   90.00
_cell.angle_beta   90.00
_cell.angle_gamma   90.00
#
_symmetry.space_group_name_H-M   'P 1'
#
loop_
_entity.id
_entity.type
_entity.pdbx_description
1 polymer ?
#
loop_
_entity_poly.entity_id
_entity_poly.type
_entity_poly.pdbx_seq_one_letter_code
_entity_poly.pdbx_strand_id
1 'polypeptide(L)' 'MIIGATFLTLLDSIGAAGTFWLYTALNIAFIGITFWLIPETKNVTLEHIERKLMAGEKLRNIGV' A
#
# COMPACT_ATOMS: atom_id res chain seq x y z
N MET A 1 -14.57 -10.29 13.99
CA MET A 1 -13.64 -10.74 12.92
C MET A 1 -14.27 -10.48 11.56
N ILE A 2 -13.99 -9.33 10.94
CA ILE A 2 -14.63 -8.94 9.66
C ILE A 2 -13.86 -9.54 8.47
N ILE A 3 -12.52 -9.52 8.52
CA ILE A 3 -11.67 -10.02 7.43
C ILE A 3 -11.84 -11.55 7.23
N GLY A 4 -11.97 -12.31 8.32
CA GLY A 4 -12.21 -13.76 8.21
C GLY A 4 -13.56 -14.09 7.58
N ALA A 5 -14.60 -13.29 7.86
CA ALA A 5 -15.93 -13.49 7.28
C ALA A 5 -15.94 -13.16 5.78
N THR A 6 -15.33 -12.05 5.37
CA THR A 6 -15.27 -11.68 3.95
C THR A 6 -14.43 -12.64 3.11
N PHE A 7 -13.34 -13.17 3.68
CA PHE A 7 -12.54 -14.21 3.03
C PHE A 7 -13.34 -15.49 2.79
N LEU A 8 -14.11 -15.94 3.79
CA LEU A 8 -14.93 -17.14 3.68
C LEU A 8 -16.08 -16.95 2.68
N THR A 9 -16.73 -15.78 2.66
CA THR A 9 -17.75 -15.45 1.64
C THR A 9 -17.17 -15.46 0.23
N LEU A 10 -15.95 -14.92 0.03
CA LEU A 10 -15.27 -14.95 -1.26
C LEU A 10 -14.92 -16.39 -1.68
N LEU A 11 -14.40 -17.20 -0.75
CA LEU A 11 -14.11 -18.61 -1.01
C LEU A 11 -15.35 -19.39 -1.46
N ASP A 12 -16.49 -19.17 -0.81
CA ASP A 12 -17.75 -19.85 -1.13
C ASP A 12 -18.36 -19.36 -2.46
N SER A 13 -18.16 -18.08 -2.80
CA SER A 13 -18.75 -17.47 -4.01
C SER A 13 -17.94 -17.75 -5.28
N ILE A 14 -16.62 -17.56 -5.24
CA ILE A 14 -15.73 -17.61 -6.43
C ILE A 14 -14.65 -18.70 -6.34
N GLY A 15 -14.66 -19.49 -5.26
CA GLY A 15 -13.72 -20.58 -5.04
C GLY A 15 -12.35 -20.13 -4.54
N ALA A 16 -11.53 -21.10 -4.12
CA ALA A 16 -10.17 -20.88 -3.63
C ALA A 16 -9.30 -20.17 -4.67
N ALA A 17 -9.23 -20.71 -5.89
CA ALA A 17 -8.39 -20.16 -6.95
C ALA A 17 -8.74 -18.69 -7.28
N GLY A 18 -10.03 -18.37 -7.43
CA GLY A 18 -10.48 -17.00 -7.72
C GLY A 18 -10.16 -16.03 -6.59
N THR A 19 -10.36 -16.45 -5.35
CA THR A 19 -10.07 -15.64 -4.16
C THR A 19 -8.57 -15.32 -4.06
N PHE A 20 -7.70 -16.33 -4.21
CA PHE A 20 -6.25 -16.11 -4.18
C PHE A 20 -5.79 -15.17 -5.30
N TRP A 21 -6.26 -15.36 -6.53
CA TRP A 21 -5.92 -14.46 -7.65
C TRP A 21 -6.38 -13.02 -7.42
N LEU A 22 -7.57 -12.80 -6.86
CA LEU A 22 -8.05 -11.48 -6.49
C LEU A 22 -7.10 -10.80 -5.49
N TYR A 23 -6.73 -11.50 -4.41
CA TYR A 23 -5.79 -10.97 -3.43
C TYR A 23 -4.41 -10.73 -4.02
N THR A 24 -3.92 -11.62 -4.91
CA THR A 24 -2.65 -11.42 -5.62
C THR A 24 -2.69 -10.15 -6.47
N ALA A 25 -3.74 -9.94 -7.26
CA ALA A 25 -3.88 -8.75 -8.08
C ALA A 25 -3.91 -7.47 -7.23
N LEU A 26 -4.66 -7.47 -6.12
CA LEU A 26 -4.70 -6.35 -5.18
C LEU A 26 -3.34 -6.09 -4.54
N ASN A 27 -2.61 -7.13 -4.14
CA ASN A 27 -1.27 -6.98 -3.58
C ASN A 27 -0.28 -6.41 -4.60
N ILE A 28 -0.30 -6.87 -5.85
CA ILE A 28 0.53 -6.30 -6.91
C ILE A 28 0.20 -4.82 -7.11
N ALA A 29 -1.09 -4.46 -7.13
CA ALA A 29 -1.50 -3.07 -7.22
C ALA A 29 -0.98 -2.23 -6.04
N PHE A 30 -1.09 -2.72 -4.80
CA PHE A 30 -0.56 -2.04 -3.61
C PHE A 30 0.95 -1.90 -3.62
N ILE A 31 1.68 -2.92 -4.07
CA ILE A 31 3.14 -2.83 -4.25
C ILE A 31 3.48 -1.74 -5.27
N GLY A 32 2.79 -1.71 -6.41
CA GLY A 32 3.00 -0.68 -7.44
C GLY A 32 2.74 0.73 -6.93
N ILE A 33 1.63 0.93 -6.19
CA ILE A 33 1.30 2.21 -5.57
C ILE A 33 2.35 2.59 -4.53
N THR A 34 2.77 1.65 -3.69
CA THR A 34 3.77 1.90 -2.65
C THR A 34 5.09 2.35 -3.27
N PHE A 35 5.56 1.63 -4.29
CA PHE A 35 6.79 1.98 -5.00
C PHE A 35 6.72 3.35 -5.69
N TRP A 36 5.56 3.72 -6.23
CA TRP A 36 5.44 4.97 -6.99
C TRP A 36 5.04 6.19 -6.16
N LEU A 37 4.38 6.02 -5.02
CA LEU A 37 3.78 7.12 -4.26
C LEU A 37 4.41 7.32 -2.89
N ILE A 38 4.90 6.25 -2.26
CA ILE A 38 5.38 6.27 -0.88
C ILE A 38 6.91 6.37 -0.89
N PRO A 39 7.49 7.46 -0.39
CA PRO A 39 8.94 7.61 -0.29
C PRO A 39 9.52 6.74 0.83
N GLU A 40 10.80 6.39 0.74
CA GLU A 40 11.52 5.76 1.85
C GLU A 40 11.87 6.81 2.91
N THR A 41 11.29 6.69 4.10
CA THR A 41 11.50 7.66 5.20
C THR A 41 12.57 7.21 6.21
N LYS A 42 13.14 6.02 6.03
CA LYS A 42 14.17 5.50 6.92
C LYS A 42 15.42 6.38 6.92
N ASN A 43 15.93 6.67 8.12
CA ASN A 43 17.11 7.53 8.38
C ASN A 43 16.95 9.00 7.95
N VAL A 44 15.73 9.46 7.63
CA VAL A 44 15.44 10.88 7.36
C VAL A 44 14.90 11.52 8.64
N THR A 45 15.42 12.69 9.02
CA THR A 45 14.92 13.41 10.19
C THR A 45 13.53 13.98 9.92
N LEU A 46 12.69 14.08 10.97
CA LEU A 46 11.37 14.67 10.88
C LEU A 46 11.41 16.12 10.35
N GLU A 47 12.42 16.90 10.76
CA GLU A 47 12.62 18.29 10.32
C GLU A 47 12.92 18.42 8.83
N HIS A 48 13.53 17.40 8.22
CA HIS A 48 13.76 17.37 6.76
C HIS A 48 12.47 17.02 6.01
N ILE A 49 11.72 16.05 6.54
CA ILE A 49 10.41 15.65 6.01
C ILE A 49 9.45 16.86 6.06
N GLU A 50 9.37 17.54 7.21
CA GLU A 50 8.50 18.71 7.41
C GLU A 50 8.89 19.86 6.50
N ARG A 51 10.18 20.19 6.35
CA ARG A 51 10.64 21.23 5.42
C ARG A 51 10.25 20.94 3.98
N LYS A 52 10.45 19.71 3.49
CA LYS A 52 10.04 19.30 2.14
C LYS A 52 8.53 19.31 1.97
N LEU A 53 7.78 18.88 2.99
CA LEU A 53 6.32 18.91 2.98
C LEU A 53 5.80 20.35 2.91
N MET A 54 6.34 21.27 3.71
CA MET A 54 5.99 22.69 3.69
C MET A 54 6.43 23.40 2.40
N ALA A 55 7.49 22.93 1.75
CA ALA A 55 7.92 23.40 0.43
C ALA A 55 7.00 22.93 -0.72
N GLY A 56 6.01 22.08 -0.43
CA GLY A 56 5.07 21.56 -1.44
C GLY A 56 5.68 20.49 -2.35
N GLU A 57 6.75 19.83 -1.91
CA GLU A 57 7.36 18.73 -2.65
C GLU A 57 6.39 17.54 -2.77
N LYS A 58 6.43 16.85 -3.91
CA LYS A 58 5.64 15.63 -4.10
C LYS A 58 6.03 14.62 -3.00
N LEU A 59 5.05 13.94 -2.41
CA LEU A 59 5.27 12.97 -1.32
C LEU A 59 6.42 12.00 -1.63
N ARG A 60 6.50 11.50 -2.86
CA ARG A 60 7.58 10.61 -3.34
C ARG A 60 9.00 11.17 -3.20
N ASN A 61 9.17 12.49 -3.16
CA ASN A 61 10.46 13.15 -3.04
C ASN A 61 10.80 13.58 -1.61
N ILE A 62 9.91 13.33 -0.63
CA ILE A 62 10.10 13.78 0.75
C ILE A 62 11.15 12.93 1.48
N GLY A 63 11.21 11.64 1.17
CA GLY A 63 12.21 10.71 1.69
C GLY A 63 13.56 10.80 0.96
N VAL A 64 14.31 9.70 1.04
CA VAL A 64 15.58 9.48 0.32
C VAL A 64 15.33 9.17 -1.15
#